data_AF-J4THS3-F1
#
_entry.id   AF-J4THS3-F1
#
_cell.length_a   1.000
_cell.length_b   1.000
_cell.length_c   1.000
_cell.angle_alpha   90.00
_cell.angle_beta   90.00
_cell.angle_gamma   90.00
#
_symmetry.space_group_name_H-M   'P 1'
#
loop_
_entity.id
_entity.type
_entity.pdbx_description
1 polymer ?
#
loop_
_entity_poly.entity_id
_entity_poly.type
_entity_poly.pdbx_seq_one_letter_code
_entity_poly.pdbx_strand_id
1 'polypeptide(L)'
;MMKKSIFKKAIVSSLLLGLLTVSSSHAAAPVAQQAYYDTFSFKVNGVIQYISDITKKPFIANSRVYVPISTLSDLGIAKVEWIPSNGGINAELRVTPASSQVEDKSTYYEQKLNEMATESAQKDTKIKELEESVKKLTDENATLKKKGTTADSSDRDVRKKVSDLEYELNKDRYFNRINIGKGTFDVNLVFDYGRKSFDVKAYVKGLNTADLDYIKNENSRSVNREFERYVENIAYEITKQDGFKNVDVYIVLYDSSNKDREIANYDYKDGRLRGSITLR
;
A
#
# COMPACT_ATOMS: atom_id res chain seq x y z
N MET A 1 -8.08 -37.88 14.87
CA MET A 1 -6.61 -37.81 14.84
C MET A 1 -6.21 -36.46 14.24
N MET A 2 -5.87 -35.47 15.07
CA MET A 2 -5.35 -34.15 14.66
C MET A 2 -4.01 -33.94 15.37
N LYS A 3 -2.96 -33.60 14.63
CA LYS A 3 -1.66 -33.21 15.16
C LYS A 3 -1.56 -31.68 15.24
N LYS A 4 -0.93 -31.26 16.35
CA LYS A 4 -0.61 -29.93 16.91
C LYS A 4 0.24 -29.09 15.92
N SER A 5 0.37 -27.75 16.02
CA SER A 5 0.94 -27.06 17.18
C SER A 5 0.78 -25.52 17.20
N ILE A 6 0.42 -25.03 18.40
CA ILE A 6 0.99 -23.89 19.15
C ILE A 6 0.97 -22.49 18.51
N PHE A 7 0.02 -21.66 18.94
CA PHE A 7 0.25 -20.26 19.30
C PHE A 7 -0.63 -19.92 20.52
N LYS A 8 0.00 -19.58 21.65
CA LYS A 8 -0.70 -19.22 22.91
C LYS A 8 -0.89 -17.69 22.97
N LYS A 9 -2.17 -17.29 22.98
CA LYS A 9 -2.86 -16.24 23.79
C LYS A 9 -1.99 -15.07 24.32
N ALA A 10 -2.17 -13.84 23.82
CA ALA A 10 -3.20 -12.85 24.17
C ALA A 10 -3.02 -12.22 25.56
N ILE A 11 -2.75 -10.91 25.62
CA ILE A 11 -3.13 -10.03 26.73
C ILE A 11 -3.72 -8.75 26.15
N VAL A 12 -4.99 -8.56 26.50
CA VAL A 12 -5.88 -7.44 26.21
C VAL A 12 -5.70 -6.36 27.26
N SER A 13 -5.86 -5.13 26.80
CA SER A 13 -6.34 -3.91 27.45
C SER A 13 -6.87 -3.93 28.90
N SER A 14 -6.88 -2.71 29.45
CA SER A 14 -7.74 -2.15 30.52
C SER A 14 -7.40 -2.43 31.99
N LEU A 15 -6.79 -1.41 32.61
CA LEU A 15 -7.29 -0.65 33.76
C LEU A 15 -8.61 -1.16 34.39
N LEU A 16 -8.62 -1.60 35.67
CA LEU A 16 -9.54 -1.11 36.72
C LEU A 16 -9.28 -1.70 38.13
N LEU A 17 -9.13 -0.78 39.11
CA LEU A 17 -9.47 -0.78 40.55
C LEU A 17 -9.34 -2.03 41.45
N GLY A 18 -8.52 -1.89 42.51
CA GLY A 18 -9.05 -1.65 43.88
C GLY A 18 -9.01 -2.78 44.93
N LEU A 19 -8.30 -2.48 46.05
CA LEU A 19 -8.65 -2.78 47.47
C LEU A 19 -8.59 -4.28 47.93
N LEU A 20 -7.80 -4.73 48.92
CA LEU A 20 -7.73 -4.33 50.35
C LEU A 20 -6.49 -4.93 51.08
N THR A 21 -5.78 -4.05 51.79
CA THR A 21 -5.21 -4.12 53.18
C THR A 21 -4.69 -5.43 53.80
N VAL A 22 -3.50 -5.40 54.44
CA VAL A 22 -3.34 -5.33 55.91
C VAL A 22 -1.94 -4.78 56.28
N SER A 23 -2.00 -3.90 57.27
CA SER A 23 -1.02 -3.11 58.04
C SER A 23 0.42 -3.60 58.26
N SER A 24 1.34 -2.65 58.07
CA SER A 24 2.27 -2.21 59.13
C SER A 24 2.57 -0.72 58.97
N SER A 25 2.30 0.04 60.02
CA SER A 25 2.44 1.50 60.09
C SER A 25 3.90 1.95 60.23
N HIS A 26 4.15 3.20 59.83
CA HIS A 26 5.35 4.07 59.99
C HIS A 26 6.35 3.96 58.82
N ALA A 27 6.71 5.00 58.07
CA ALA A 27 6.48 6.45 58.14
C ALA A 27 6.17 7.00 56.73
N ALA A 28 5.44 8.11 56.63
CA ALA A 28 5.15 8.75 55.35
C ALA A 28 6.46 9.09 54.62
N ALA A 29 6.72 8.42 53.49
CA ALA A 29 7.76 8.83 52.58
C ALA A 29 7.38 10.23 52.04
N PRO A 30 8.25 11.24 52.19
CA PRO A 30 7.95 12.57 51.68
C PRO A 30 7.78 12.52 50.16
N VAL A 31 6.61 12.92 49.67
CA VAL A 31 6.35 13.10 48.24
C VAL A 31 7.21 14.26 47.77
N ALA A 32 8.16 13.98 46.87
CA ALA A 32 9.04 15.00 46.29
C ALA A 32 8.18 16.01 45.50
N GLN A 33 7.98 17.19 46.06
CA GLN A 33 7.34 18.31 45.39
C GLN A 33 8.34 18.86 44.37
N GLN A 34 8.04 18.78 43.07
CA GLN A 34 8.92 19.33 42.02
C GLN A 34 9.11 20.83 42.24
N ALA A 35 10.31 21.22 42.66
CA ALA A 35 10.67 22.63 42.77
C ALA A 35 10.79 23.24 41.37
N TYR A 36 10.23 24.43 41.22
CA TYR A 36 10.13 25.17 39.96
C TYR A 36 11.50 25.42 39.29
N TYR A 37 11.53 25.13 38.00
CA TYR A 37 12.68 24.88 37.12
C TYR A 37 13.56 26.09 36.76
N ASP A 38 13.21 27.32 37.17
CA ASP A 38 13.82 28.57 36.67
C ASP A 38 14.50 29.45 37.74
N THR A 39 14.64 28.99 38.98
CA THR A 39 15.15 29.82 40.11
C THR A 39 16.57 29.51 40.55
N PHE A 40 17.23 28.51 39.97
CA PHE A 40 18.58 28.08 40.36
C PHE A 40 19.59 28.32 39.25
N SER A 41 20.64 29.08 39.56
CA SER A 41 21.84 29.18 38.72
C SER A 41 23.00 28.47 39.41
N PHE A 42 23.68 27.59 38.66
CA PHE A 42 24.84 26.85 39.18
C PHE A 42 26.10 27.65 38.84
N LYS A 43 26.84 28.14 39.84
CA LYS A 43 28.10 28.86 39.63
C LYS A 43 29.27 27.97 40.00
N VAL A 44 30.04 27.55 39.01
CA VAL A 44 31.25 26.71 39.21
C VAL A 44 32.47 27.50 38.76
N ASN A 45 33.47 27.62 39.65
CA ASN A 45 34.69 28.38 39.40
C ASN A 45 34.43 29.82 38.91
N GLY A 46 33.37 30.46 39.43
CA GLY A 46 33.02 31.83 39.06
C GLY A 46 32.10 31.97 37.83
N VAL A 47 31.81 30.89 37.10
CA VAL A 47 31.03 30.91 35.84
C VAL A 47 29.66 30.26 36.04
N ILE A 48 28.61 30.88 35.50
CA ILE A 48 27.26 30.32 35.50
C ILE A 48 27.18 29.20 34.46
N GLN A 49 26.82 28.01 34.92
CA GLN A 49 26.63 26.81 34.12
C GLN A 49 25.14 26.54 33.92
N TYR A 50 24.76 26.22 32.68
CA TYR A 50 23.38 25.91 32.30
C TYR A 50 23.25 24.42 32.01
N ILE A 51 22.35 23.74 32.73
CA ILE A 51 22.07 22.32 32.55
C ILE A 51 20.78 22.20 31.73
N SER A 52 20.87 21.65 30.51
CA SER A 52 19.69 21.46 29.62
C SER A 52 18.89 20.19 29.96
N ASP A 53 19.54 19.16 30.48
CA ASP A 53 18.91 17.88 30.84
C ASP A 53 18.13 17.99 32.16
N ILE A 54 16.81 17.82 32.08
CA ILE A 54 15.88 17.93 33.21
C ILE A 54 16.17 16.92 34.32
N THR A 55 16.76 15.76 34.01
CA THR A 55 17.06 14.72 35.00
C THR A 55 18.30 15.03 35.84
N LYS A 56 19.11 15.98 35.38
CA LYS A 56 20.37 16.41 36.02
C LYS A 56 20.22 17.75 36.76
N LYS A 57 19.05 18.37 36.75
CA LYS A 57 18.82 19.65 37.43
C LYS A 57 18.68 19.49 38.94
N PRO A 58 19.12 20.48 39.74
CA PRO A 58 18.81 20.52 41.17
C PRO A 58 17.30 20.56 41.42
N PHE A 59 16.87 20.01 42.54
CA PHE A 59 15.47 20.06 42.98
C PHE A 59 15.38 20.31 44.50
N ILE A 60 14.25 20.82 44.98
CA ILE A 60 13.99 21.01 46.42
C ILE A 60 13.08 19.89 46.90
N ALA A 61 13.43 19.27 48.01
CA ALA A 61 12.53 18.39 48.75
C ALA A 61 12.74 18.60 50.26
N ASN A 62 11.66 18.58 51.06
CA ASN A 62 11.74 18.74 52.52
C ASN A 62 12.57 19.96 52.96
N SER A 63 12.40 21.10 52.27
CA SER A 63 13.14 22.34 52.52
C SER A 63 14.67 22.23 52.36
N ARG A 64 15.16 21.23 51.63
CA ARG A 64 16.57 21.04 51.28
C ARG A 64 16.75 21.00 49.76
N VAL A 65 17.84 21.57 49.28
CA VAL A 65 18.23 21.51 47.87
C VAL A 65 19.06 20.25 47.64
N TYR A 66 18.66 19.44 46.67
CA TYR A 66 19.36 18.24 46.23
C TYR A 66 19.94 18.49 44.83
N VAL A 67 21.19 18.08 44.64
CA VAL A 67 21.88 18.12 43.35
C VAL A 67 22.16 16.68 42.94
N PRO A 68 21.77 16.26 41.72
CA PRO A 68 22.07 14.91 41.26
C PRO A 68 23.58 14.66 41.22
N ILE A 69 23.99 13.47 41.63
CA ILE A 69 25.40 13.09 41.73
C ILE A 69 26.13 13.18 40.38
N SER A 70 25.46 12.79 39.29
CA SER A 70 25.98 12.93 37.92
C SER A 70 26.32 14.37 37.57
N THR A 71 25.53 15.33 38.08
CA THR A 71 25.73 16.76 37.86
C THR A 71 26.98 17.28 38.55
N LEU A 72 27.34 16.74 39.72
CA LEU A 72 28.57 17.09 40.42
C LEU A 72 29.82 16.72 39.61
N SER A 73 29.78 15.56 38.93
CA SER A 73 30.85 15.09 38.06
C SER A 73 30.89 15.85 36.74
N ASP A 74 29.74 16.05 36.08
CA ASP A 74 29.65 16.74 34.77
C ASP A 74 30.12 18.20 34.87
N LEU A 75 29.83 18.86 35.99
CA LEU A 75 30.24 20.24 36.23
C LEU A 75 31.65 20.38 36.84
N GLY A 76 32.34 19.27 37.12
CA GLY A 76 33.70 19.30 37.68
C GLY A 76 33.79 19.83 39.12
N ILE A 77 32.72 19.67 39.91
CA ILE A 77 32.64 20.10 41.31
C ILE A 77 33.27 19.05 42.24
N ALA A 78 33.01 17.77 41.93
CA ALA A 78 33.52 16.64 42.67
C ALA A 78 33.71 15.44 41.74
N LYS A 79 34.75 14.63 42.00
CA LYS A 79 34.89 13.32 41.39
C LYS A 79 33.97 12.35 42.13
N VAL A 80 33.11 11.68 41.38
CA VAL A 80 32.19 10.68 41.91
C VAL A 80 32.58 9.33 41.32
N GLU A 81 32.83 8.36 42.19
CA GLU A 81 33.12 6.99 41.81
C GLU A 81 32.10 6.04 42.43
N TRP A 82 31.45 5.24 41.59
CA TRP A 82 30.58 4.15 42.02
C TRP A 82 31.39 2.86 42.07
N ILE A 83 31.52 2.28 43.27
CA ILE A 83 32.16 0.99 43.49
C ILE A 83 31.04 -0.04 43.68
N PRO A 84 30.74 -0.89 42.69
CA PRO A 84 29.68 -1.88 42.81
C PRO A 84 30.05 -2.96 43.84
N SER A 85 29.04 -3.54 44.48
CA SER A 85 29.24 -4.62 45.45
C SER A 85 29.92 -5.82 44.79
N ASN A 86 31.01 -6.31 45.38
CA ASN A 86 31.69 -7.52 44.92
C ASN A 86 32.06 -8.40 46.12
N GLY A 87 31.75 -9.70 46.03
CA GLY A 87 32.23 -10.70 47.01
C GLY A 87 31.86 -10.46 48.47
N GLY A 88 30.66 -9.94 48.78
CA GLY A 88 30.23 -9.68 50.16
C GLY A 88 30.61 -8.30 50.71
N ILE A 89 31.24 -7.44 49.91
CA ILE A 89 31.49 -6.03 50.22
C ILE A 89 30.31 -5.19 49.72
N ASN A 90 29.78 -4.32 50.57
CA ASN A 90 28.69 -3.40 50.20
C ASN A 90 29.14 -2.44 49.10
N ALA A 91 28.20 -2.05 48.24
CA ALA A 91 28.46 -1.01 47.25
C ALA A 91 28.80 0.32 47.96
N GLU A 92 29.78 1.04 47.44
CA GLU A 92 30.28 2.29 48.00
C GLU A 92 30.17 3.41 46.97
N LEU A 93 29.66 4.56 47.40
CA LEU A 93 29.72 5.80 46.62
C LEU A 93 30.80 6.70 47.21
N ARG A 94 31.88 6.93 46.47
CA ARG A 94 32.94 7.86 46.87
C ARG A 94 32.75 9.20 46.19
N VAL A 95 32.75 10.26 46.98
CA VAL A 95 32.67 11.64 46.50
C VAL A 95 33.88 12.40 47.04
N THR A 96 34.76 12.84 46.14
CA THR A 96 35.95 13.63 46.48
C THR A 96 35.87 15.02 45.83
N PRO A 97 36.23 16.11 46.53
CA PRO A 97 36.28 17.44 45.93
C PRO A 97 37.18 17.44 44.69
N ALA A 98 36.78 18.14 43.63
CA ALA A 98 37.65 18.31 42.47
C ALA A 98 38.90 19.08 42.91
N SER A 99 40.07 18.43 42.90
CA SER A 99 41.33 19.14 43.07
C SER A 99 41.54 20.03 41.85
N SER A 100 42.13 21.22 42.05
CA SER A 100 42.31 22.24 41.00
C SER A 100 43.29 21.86 39.89
N GLN A 101 43.61 20.58 39.71
CA GLN A 101 44.41 20.14 38.58
C GLN A 101 43.49 19.91 37.38
N VAL A 102 43.65 20.79 36.38
CA VAL A 102 43.05 20.65 35.06
C VAL A 102 43.58 19.35 34.46
N GLU A 103 42.81 18.27 34.55
CA GLU A 103 43.08 17.05 33.78
C GLU A 103 43.02 17.41 32.29
N ASP A 104 44.12 17.20 31.57
CA ASP A 104 44.20 17.41 30.13
C ASP A 104 43.31 16.38 29.41
N LYS A 105 42.13 16.84 28.97
CA LYS A 105 41.14 16.03 28.25
C LYS A 105 41.28 16.12 26.72
N SER A 106 42.37 16.70 26.21
CA SER A 106 42.60 16.87 24.76
C SER A 106 42.46 15.56 23.99
N THR A 107 43.05 14.47 24.49
CA THR A 107 42.99 13.15 23.85
C THR A 107 41.57 12.58 23.78
N TYR A 108 40.74 12.82 24.80
CA TYR A 108 39.34 12.40 24.82
C TYR A 108 38.52 13.13 23.76
N TYR A 109 38.71 14.45 23.61
CA TYR A 109 38.00 15.23 22.60
C TYR A 109 38.45 14.91 21.17
N GLU A 110 39.74 14.65 20.95
CA GLU A 110 40.24 14.17 19.64
C GLU A 110 39.64 12.81 19.26
N GLN A 111 39.56 11.88 20.21
CA GLN A 111 38.94 10.57 19.97
C GLN A 111 37.44 10.71 19.65
N LYS A 112 36.72 11.58 20.36
CA LYS A 112 35.32 11.90 20.10
C LYS A 112 35.09 12.50 18.71
N LEU A 113 35.98 13.38 18.27
CA LEU A 113 35.93 13.99 16.93
C LEU A 113 36.13 12.94 15.83
N ASN A 114 37.08 12.04 16.01
CA ASN A 114 37.32 10.95 15.06
C ASN A 114 36.15 9.96 14.98
N GLU A 115 35.51 9.63 16.11
CA GLU A 115 34.28 8.82 16.12
C GLU A 115 33.15 9.51 15.36
N MET A 116 32.89 10.80 15.63
CA MET A 116 31.84 11.54 14.93
C MET A 116 32.10 11.68 13.43
N ALA A 117 33.37 11.89 13.03
CA ALA A 117 33.74 11.95 11.62
C ALA A 117 33.48 10.61 10.91
N THR A 118 33.79 9.50 11.58
CA THR A 118 33.54 8.15 11.06
C THR A 118 32.04 7.87 10.93
N GLU A 119 31.25 8.24 11.95
CA GLU A 119 29.79 8.06 11.93
C GLU A 119 29.12 8.92 10.84
N SER A 120 29.62 10.14 10.61
CA SER A 120 29.15 11.01 9.53
C SER A 120 29.40 10.40 8.15
N ALA A 121 30.61 9.88 7.90
CA ALA A 121 30.94 9.24 6.62
C ALA A 121 30.09 7.99 6.34
N GLN A 122 29.76 7.21 7.38
CA GLN A 122 28.86 6.07 7.26
C GLN A 122 27.42 6.50 6.91
N LYS A 123 26.93 7.58 7.51
CA LYS A 123 25.60 8.14 7.22
C LYS A 123 25.50 8.66 5.78
N ASP A 124 26.54 9.34 5.29
CA ASP A 124 26.56 9.86 3.91
C ASP A 124 26.52 8.75 2.86
N THR A 125 27.16 7.62 3.14
CA THR A 125 27.12 6.44 2.26
C THR A 125 25.72 5.83 2.22
N LYS A 126 25.07 5.72 3.38
CA LYS A 126 23.69 5.22 3.49
C LYS A 126 22.67 6.11 2.77
N ILE A 127 22.87 7.43 2.80
CA ILE A 127 22.00 8.38 2.09
C ILE A 127 22.08 8.15 0.59
N LYS A 128 23.29 8.00 0.03
CA LYS A 128 23.47 7.70 -1.41
C LYS A 128 22.78 6.40 -1.83
N GLU A 129 22.92 5.34 -1.03
CA GLU A 129 22.25 4.04 -1.30
C GLU A 129 20.71 4.17 -1.31
N LEU A 130 20.16 4.95 -0.38
CA LEU A 130 18.72 5.20 -0.31
C LEU A 130 18.22 6.04 -1.48
N GLU A 131 18.95 7.07 -1.89
CA GLU A 131 18.62 7.90 -3.05
C GLU A 131 18.59 7.08 -4.35
N GLU A 132 19.59 6.20 -4.55
CA GLU A 132 19.61 5.28 -5.70
C GLU A 132 18.44 4.29 -5.67
N SER A 133 18.11 3.76 -4.49
CA SER A 133 16.97 2.85 -4.31
C SER A 133 15.64 3.54 -4.60
N VAL A 134 15.45 4.78 -4.13
CA VAL A 134 14.24 5.58 -4.41
C VAL A 134 14.13 5.86 -5.90
N LYS A 135 15.23 6.23 -6.57
CA LYS A 135 15.24 6.45 -8.02
C LYS A 135 14.81 5.19 -8.77
N LYS A 136 15.42 4.05 -8.44
CA LYS A 136 15.08 2.75 -9.05
C LYS A 136 13.60 2.39 -8.86
N LEU A 137 13.07 2.51 -7.64
CA LEU A 137 11.66 2.24 -7.33
C LEU A 137 10.71 3.20 -8.05
N THR A 138 11.12 4.45 -8.24
CA THR A 138 10.34 5.46 -8.98
C THR A 138 10.26 5.11 -10.46
N ASP A 139 11.40 4.74 -11.06
CA ASP A 139 11.47 4.31 -12.45
C ASP A 139 10.69 3.00 -12.68
N GLU A 140 10.78 2.05 -11.75
CA GLU A 140 10.03 0.79 -11.78
C GLU A 140 8.51 1.04 -11.68
N ASN A 141 8.08 1.92 -10.78
CA ASN A 141 6.67 2.35 -10.68
C ASN A 141 6.16 3.05 -11.94
N ALA A 142 6.96 3.92 -12.55
CA ALA A 142 6.60 4.55 -13.82
C ALA A 142 6.45 3.52 -14.95
N THR A 143 7.29 2.49 -14.95
CA THR A 143 7.25 1.39 -15.92
C THR A 143 6.03 0.50 -15.70
N LEU A 144 5.69 0.17 -14.44
CA LEU A 144 4.50 -0.59 -14.08
C LEU A 144 3.21 0.15 -14.43
N LYS A 145 3.13 1.46 -14.22
CA LYS A 145 1.98 2.26 -14.68
C LYS A 145 1.80 2.24 -16.20
N LYS A 146 2.90 2.18 -16.96
CA LYS A 146 2.84 2.05 -18.43
C LYS A 146 2.50 0.64 -18.90
N LYS A 147 2.78 -0.39 -18.11
CA LYS A 147 2.60 -1.81 -18.50
C LYS A 147 1.39 -2.50 -17.86
N GLY A 148 0.77 -1.94 -16.82
CA GLY A 148 0.13 -2.75 -15.78
C GLY A 148 -1.30 -2.43 -15.34
N THR A 149 -2.07 -1.62 -16.06
CA THR A 149 -3.51 -1.48 -15.73
C THR A 149 -4.38 -1.54 -16.97
N THR A 150 -4.88 -2.74 -17.27
CA THR A 150 -6.12 -2.90 -18.04
C THR A 150 -7.21 -2.22 -17.23
N ALA A 151 -7.59 -1.01 -17.65
CA ALA A 151 -8.68 -0.26 -17.02
C ALA A 151 -9.97 -1.11 -17.05
N ASP A 152 -10.75 -1.03 -15.97
CA ASP A 152 -11.98 -1.80 -15.77
C ASP A 152 -13.20 -0.97 -16.18
N SER A 153 -14.37 -1.59 -16.27
CA SER A 153 -15.65 -1.00 -16.68
C SER A 153 -16.07 0.23 -15.87
N SER A 154 -15.46 0.49 -14.71
CA SER A 154 -15.69 1.70 -13.89
C SER A 154 -14.92 2.93 -14.36
N ASP A 155 -13.92 2.76 -15.22
CA ASP A 155 -13.12 3.86 -15.75
C ASP A 155 -13.96 4.68 -16.75
N ARG A 156 -14.06 5.99 -16.49
CA ARG A 156 -14.83 6.92 -17.32
C ARG A 156 -14.33 6.95 -18.76
N ASP A 157 -13.01 6.90 -18.96
CA ASP A 157 -12.42 7.01 -20.29
C ASP A 157 -12.68 5.73 -21.10
N VAL A 158 -12.63 4.58 -20.44
CA VAL A 158 -13.00 3.28 -21.04
C VAL A 158 -14.47 3.26 -21.41
N ARG A 159 -15.38 3.67 -20.52
CA ARG A 159 -16.82 3.75 -20.82
C ARG A 159 -17.09 4.61 -22.04
N LYS A 160 -16.41 5.76 -22.13
CA LYS A 160 -16.54 6.64 -23.28
C LYS A 160 -16.07 5.94 -24.57
N LYS A 161 -14.91 5.30 -24.56
CA LYS A 161 -14.40 4.55 -25.72
C LYS A 161 -15.34 3.42 -26.17
N VAL A 162 -15.88 2.66 -25.23
CA VAL A 162 -16.86 1.59 -25.53
C VAL A 162 -18.12 2.19 -26.17
N SER A 163 -18.65 3.27 -25.59
CA SER A 163 -19.84 3.96 -26.11
C SER A 163 -19.61 4.61 -27.48
N ASP A 164 -18.45 5.22 -27.71
CA ASP A 164 -18.09 5.81 -29.00
C ASP A 164 -18.01 4.71 -30.07
N LEU A 165 -17.36 3.58 -29.76
CA LEU A 165 -17.23 2.43 -30.66
C LEU A 165 -18.59 1.80 -30.98
N GLU A 166 -19.44 1.61 -29.98
CA GLU A 166 -20.80 1.10 -30.17
C GLU A 166 -21.60 2.01 -31.12
N TYR A 167 -21.51 3.33 -30.92
CA TYR A 167 -22.19 4.30 -31.77
C TYR A 167 -21.66 4.28 -33.20
N GLU A 168 -20.33 4.23 -33.39
CA GLU A 168 -19.70 4.19 -34.70
C GLU A 168 -20.10 2.93 -35.49
N LEU A 169 -20.02 1.74 -34.87
CA LEU A 169 -20.37 0.49 -35.51
C LEU A 169 -21.88 0.40 -35.80
N ASN A 170 -22.75 0.85 -34.91
CA ASN A 170 -24.20 0.89 -35.19
C ASN A 170 -24.58 1.88 -36.31
N LYS A 171 -23.80 2.95 -36.50
CA LYS A 171 -24.03 3.92 -37.57
C LYS A 171 -23.53 3.43 -38.93
N ASP A 172 -22.49 2.60 -38.95
CA ASP A 172 -21.92 2.05 -40.17
C ASP A 172 -22.84 0.99 -40.78
N ARG A 173 -23.14 1.14 -42.08
CA ARG A 173 -23.99 0.21 -42.84
C ARG A 173 -23.41 -1.20 -42.89
N TYR A 174 -22.10 -1.34 -42.78
CA TYR A 174 -21.42 -2.62 -42.84
C TYR A 174 -21.67 -3.47 -41.60
N PHE A 175 -21.74 -2.83 -40.43
CA PHE A 175 -21.90 -3.52 -39.14
C PHE A 175 -23.35 -3.56 -38.68
N ASN A 176 -24.19 -2.60 -39.09
CA ASN A 176 -25.61 -2.61 -38.72
C ASN A 176 -26.49 -3.46 -39.64
N ARG A 177 -25.90 -4.29 -40.51
CA ARG A 177 -26.63 -5.21 -41.39
C ARG A 177 -25.95 -6.56 -41.49
N ILE A 178 -26.76 -7.61 -41.60
CA ILE A 178 -26.30 -8.96 -41.85
C ILE A 178 -27.12 -9.61 -42.96
N ASN A 179 -26.47 -10.39 -43.82
CA ASN A 179 -27.13 -11.13 -44.88
C ASN A 179 -27.38 -12.57 -44.44
N ILE A 180 -28.63 -13.01 -44.52
CA ILE A 180 -29.04 -14.38 -44.20
C ILE A 180 -29.84 -14.90 -45.39
N GLY A 181 -29.24 -15.85 -46.12
CA GLY A 181 -29.82 -16.37 -47.36
C GLY A 181 -29.97 -15.28 -48.40
N LYS A 182 -31.21 -14.97 -48.79
CA LYS A 182 -31.54 -13.89 -49.75
C LYS A 182 -31.96 -12.59 -49.06
N GLY A 183 -32.07 -12.58 -47.73
CA GLY A 183 -32.50 -11.43 -46.94
C GLY A 183 -31.33 -10.62 -46.40
N THR A 184 -31.54 -9.32 -46.23
CA THR A 184 -30.67 -8.41 -45.49
C THR A 184 -31.44 -7.89 -44.29
N PHE A 185 -30.87 -8.05 -43.11
CA PHE A 185 -31.50 -7.74 -41.84
C PHE A 185 -30.72 -6.65 -41.12
N ASP A 186 -31.43 -5.70 -40.51
CA ASP A 186 -30.80 -4.70 -39.67
C ASP A 186 -30.37 -5.33 -38.34
N VAL A 187 -29.21 -4.91 -37.84
CA VAL A 187 -28.60 -5.37 -36.61
C VAL A 187 -28.34 -4.20 -35.69
N ASN A 188 -28.68 -4.35 -34.41
CA ASN A 188 -28.29 -3.43 -33.36
C ASN A 188 -27.26 -4.08 -32.45
N LEU A 189 -26.11 -3.44 -32.28
CA LEU A 189 -25.02 -3.89 -31.42
C LEU A 189 -25.11 -3.22 -30.05
N VAL A 190 -24.84 -3.98 -28.99
CA VAL A 190 -24.71 -3.47 -27.62
C VAL A 190 -23.43 -4.03 -27.03
N PHE A 191 -22.59 -3.15 -26.49
CA PHE A 191 -21.27 -3.50 -25.98
C PHE A 191 -21.21 -3.41 -24.46
N ASP A 192 -20.60 -4.40 -23.84
CA ASP A 192 -20.25 -4.40 -22.43
C ASP A 192 -18.77 -4.80 -22.30
N TYR A 193 -18.03 -4.03 -21.52
CA TYR A 193 -16.60 -4.26 -21.35
C TYR A 193 -16.30 -4.54 -19.89
N GLY A 194 -15.85 -5.75 -19.60
CA GLY A 194 -15.30 -6.15 -18.32
C GLY A 194 -13.78 -6.07 -18.30
N ARG A 195 -13.20 -6.26 -17.11
CA ARG A 195 -11.76 -6.15 -16.86
C ARG A 195 -10.82 -6.91 -17.83
N LYS A 196 -11.31 -7.98 -18.48
CA LYS A 196 -10.56 -8.79 -19.47
C LYS A 196 -11.41 -9.35 -20.61
N SER A 197 -12.68 -8.97 -20.68
CA SER A 197 -13.63 -9.49 -21.66
C SER A 197 -14.40 -8.35 -22.29
N PHE A 198 -14.70 -8.49 -23.57
CA PHE A 198 -15.54 -7.57 -24.31
C PHE A 198 -16.74 -8.36 -24.83
N ASP A 199 -17.89 -8.15 -24.20
CA ASP A 199 -19.13 -8.83 -24.52
C ASP A 199 -19.93 -7.97 -25.52
N VAL A 200 -20.37 -8.61 -26.60
CA VAL A 200 -21.13 -7.99 -27.69
C VAL A 200 -22.42 -8.75 -27.87
N LYS A 201 -23.53 -8.02 -27.85
CA LYS A 201 -24.85 -8.55 -28.21
C LYS A 201 -25.29 -7.94 -29.53
N ALA A 202 -25.52 -8.78 -30.52
CA ALA A 202 -25.95 -8.39 -31.86
C ALA A 202 -27.41 -8.79 -32.08
N TYR A 203 -28.31 -7.82 -32.06
CA TYR A 203 -29.75 -8.04 -32.19
C TYR A 203 -30.19 -7.90 -33.64
N VAL A 204 -30.45 -9.03 -34.30
CA VAL A 204 -30.97 -9.10 -35.66
C VAL A 204 -32.48 -8.84 -35.63
N LYS A 205 -32.96 -7.93 -36.48
CA LYS A 205 -34.36 -7.51 -36.55
C LYS A 205 -35.06 -8.09 -37.77
N GLY A 206 -36.31 -8.51 -37.60
CA GLY A 206 -37.21 -8.86 -38.70
C GLY A 206 -37.09 -10.30 -39.20
N LEU A 207 -36.47 -11.20 -38.43
CA LEU A 207 -36.41 -12.61 -38.79
C LEU A 207 -37.80 -13.25 -38.67
N ASN A 208 -38.16 -14.04 -39.68
CA ASN A 208 -39.39 -14.84 -39.67
C ASN A 208 -39.07 -16.34 -39.48
N THR A 209 -40.11 -17.16 -39.37
CA THR A 209 -39.96 -18.61 -39.17
C THR A 209 -39.18 -19.29 -40.31
N ALA A 210 -39.35 -18.87 -41.56
CA ALA A 210 -38.62 -19.44 -42.69
C ALA A 210 -37.13 -19.07 -42.65
N ASP A 211 -36.78 -17.87 -42.20
CA ASP A 211 -35.37 -17.46 -42.01
C ASP A 211 -34.72 -18.28 -40.89
N LEU A 212 -35.44 -18.48 -39.78
CA LEU A 212 -34.98 -19.34 -38.68
C LEU A 212 -34.83 -20.80 -39.12
N ASP A 213 -35.76 -21.30 -39.93
CA ASP A 213 -35.67 -22.64 -40.53
C ASP A 213 -34.51 -22.73 -41.53
N TYR A 214 -34.19 -21.65 -42.26
CA TYR A 214 -33.02 -21.57 -43.14
C TYR A 214 -31.71 -21.62 -42.34
N ILE A 215 -31.64 -20.90 -41.22
CA ILE A 215 -30.51 -20.96 -40.28
C ILE A 215 -30.41 -22.35 -39.62
N LYS A 216 -31.55 -23.00 -39.31
CA LYS A 216 -31.63 -24.27 -38.59
C LYS A 216 -31.35 -25.50 -39.45
N ASN A 217 -31.96 -25.56 -40.63
CA ASN A 217 -31.94 -26.73 -41.50
C ASN A 217 -30.58 -26.93 -42.16
N GLU A 218 -29.76 -25.90 -42.22
CA GLU A 218 -28.45 -26.01 -42.81
C GLU A 218 -27.35 -25.76 -41.77
N ASN A 219 -26.53 -26.79 -41.59
CA ASN A 219 -25.08 -26.66 -41.61
C ASN A 219 -24.59 -26.01 -42.93
N SER A 220 -25.23 -24.93 -43.40
CA SER A 220 -24.86 -24.25 -44.63
C SER A 220 -23.55 -23.63 -44.29
N ARG A 221 -22.48 -24.19 -44.84
CA ARG A 221 -21.18 -23.53 -44.82
C ARG A 221 -21.31 -22.07 -45.25
N SER A 222 -22.36 -21.70 -46.01
CA SER A 222 -22.67 -20.31 -46.35
C SER A 222 -23.11 -19.47 -45.14
N VAL A 223 -24.20 -19.83 -44.44
CA VAL A 223 -24.75 -19.02 -43.34
C VAL A 223 -23.76 -18.90 -42.19
N ASN A 224 -23.17 -20.01 -41.75
CA ASN A 224 -22.18 -19.96 -40.68
C ASN A 224 -20.95 -19.13 -41.08
N ARG A 225 -20.53 -19.18 -42.35
CA ARG A 225 -19.41 -18.34 -42.83
C ARG A 225 -19.77 -16.86 -42.90
N GLU A 226 -21.01 -16.51 -43.24
CA GLU A 226 -21.48 -15.12 -43.18
C GLU A 226 -21.51 -14.63 -41.73
N PHE A 227 -21.96 -15.46 -40.78
CA PHE A 227 -21.90 -15.12 -39.36
C PHE A 227 -20.45 -14.99 -38.88
N GLU A 228 -19.59 -15.95 -39.18
CA GLU A 228 -18.16 -15.92 -38.83
C GLU A 228 -17.48 -14.65 -39.37
N ARG A 229 -17.69 -14.30 -40.64
CA ARG A 229 -17.18 -13.06 -41.23
C ARG A 229 -17.71 -11.83 -40.50
N TYR A 230 -19.02 -11.78 -40.27
CA TYR A 230 -19.66 -10.65 -39.61
C TYR A 230 -19.07 -10.43 -38.21
N VAL A 231 -18.99 -11.48 -37.38
CA VAL A 231 -18.45 -11.39 -36.02
C VAL A 231 -16.95 -11.15 -36.01
N GLU A 232 -16.19 -11.72 -36.94
CA GLU A 232 -14.74 -11.51 -37.06
C GLU A 232 -14.43 -10.04 -37.38
N ASN A 233 -15.22 -9.39 -38.24
CA ASN A 233 -15.04 -7.97 -38.51
C ASN A 233 -15.35 -7.10 -37.29
N ILE A 234 -16.38 -7.44 -36.49
CA ILE A 234 -16.67 -6.73 -35.24
C ILE A 234 -15.51 -6.90 -34.26
N ALA A 235 -15.06 -8.14 -34.05
CA ALA A 235 -13.93 -8.44 -33.16
C ALA A 235 -12.65 -7.74 -33.62
N TYR A 236 -12.41 -7.66 -34.93
CA TYR A 236 -11.28 -6.94 -35.50
C TYR A 236 -11.33 -5.44 -35.20
N GLU A 237 -12.46 -4.77 -35.42
CA GLU A 237 -12.57 -3.34 -35.10
C GLU A 237 -12.47 -3.06 -33.60
N ILE A 238 -12.97 -3.95 -32.74
CA ILE A 238 -12.77 -3.86 -31.28
C ILE A 238 -11.29 -3.99 -30.94
N THR A 239 -10.63 -5.06 -31.38
CA THR A 239 -9.24 -5.36 -31.01
C THR A 239 -8.23 -4.41 -31.65
N LYS A 240 -8.60 -3.67 -32.69
CA LYS A 240 -7.80 -2.59 -33.28
C LYS A 240 -7.67 -1.37 -32.37
N GLN A 241 -8.66 -1.11 -31.51
CA GLN A 241 -8.67 0.06 -30.63
C GLN A 241 -7.58 0.00 -29.55
N ASP A 242 -6.89 1.12 -29.35
CA ASP A 242 -5.91 1.26 -28.28
C ASP A 242 -6.59 1.18 -26.91
N GLY A 243 -6.39 0.03 -26.25
CA GLY A 243 -7.03 -0.33 -24.98
C GLY A 243 -7.62 -1.74 -25.00
N PHE A 244 -7.95 -2.29 -26.18
CA PHE A 244 -8.64 -3.58 -26.33
C PHE A 244 -7.85 -4.62 -27.14
N LYS A 245 -6.56 -4.38 -27.44
CA LYS A 245 -5.71 -5.23 -28.30
C LYS A 245 -5.51 -6.69 -27.85
N ASN A 246 -5.78 -7.01 -26.59
CA ASN A 246 -5.56 -8.35 -26.01
C ASN A 246 -6.74 -8.81 -25.14
N VAL A 247 -7.96 -8.37 -25.47
CA VAL A 247 -9.16 -8.75 -24.73
C VAL A 247 -9.85 -9.91 -25.43
N ASP A 248 -10.39 -10.85 -24.66
CA ASP A 248 -11.26 -11.88 -25.20
C ASP A 248 -12.58 -11.22 -25.62
N VAL A 249 -12.99 -11.38 -26.87
CA VAL A 249 -14.26 -10.82 -27.35
C VAL A 249 -15.29 -11.94 -27.47
N TYR A 250 -16.44 -11.78 -26.82
CA TYR A 250 -17.55 -12.73 -26.88
C TYR A 250 -18.71 -12.08 -27.59
N ILE A 251 -19.20 -12.71 -28.66
CA ILE A 251 -20.24 -12.14 -29.51
C ILE A 251 -21.40 -13.11 -29.56
N VAL A 252 -22.59 -12.64 -29.22
CA VAL A 252 -23.82 -13.42 -29.27
C VAL A 252 -24.83 -12.73 -30.18
N LEU A 253 -25.35 -13.48 -31.16
CA LEU A 253 -26.38 -13.02 -32.08
C LEU A 253 -27.75 -13.42 -31.52
N TYR A 254 -28.68 -12.47 -31.48
CA TYR A 254 -30.03 -12.64 -30.99
C TYR A 254 -31.07 -12.30 -32.06
N ASP A 255 -32.17 -13.04 -32.08
CA ASP A 255 -33.38 -12.70 -32.82
C ASP A 255 -34.26 -11.78 -31.96
N SER A 256 -34.17 -10.48 -32.22
CA SER A 256 -34.97 -9.47 -31.50
C SER A 256 -36.47 -9.54 -31.83
N SER A 257 -36.84 -10.21 -32.91
CA SER A 257 -38.25 -10.43 -33.27
C SER A 257 -38.88 -11.59 -32.49
N ASN A 258 -38.08 -12.37 -31.75
CA ASN A 258 -38.54 -13.54 -31.02
C ASN A 258 -37.94 -13.64 -29.61
N LYS A 259 -38.26 -12.66 -28.75
CA LYS A 259 -37.86 -12.63 -27.33
C LYS A 259 -36.34 -12.75 -27.11
N ASP A 260 -35.55 -12.18 -28.02
CA ASP A 260 -34.09 -12.27 -28.00
C ASP A 260 -33.60 -13.71 -27.92
N ARG A 261 -34.17 -14.58 -28.77
CA ARG A 261 -33.71 -15.97 -28.92
C ARG A 261 -32.26 -15.98 -29.42
N GLU A 262 -31.39 -16.78 -28.83
CA GLU A 262 -29.99 -16.89 -29.25
C GLU A 262 -29.93 -17.59 -30.60
N ILE A 263 -29.34 -16.94 -31.59
CA ILE A 263 -29.13 -17.49 -32.94
C ILE A 263 -27.79 -18.23 -32.99
N ALA A 264 -26.73 -17.57 -32.53
CA ALA A 264 -25.36 -18.07 -32.59
C ALA A 264 -24.51 -17.41 -31.50
N ASN A 265 -23.43 -18.09 -31.11
CA ASN A 265 -22.42 -17.53 -30.21
C ASN A 265 -21.01 -17.80 -30.72
N TYR A 266 -20.13 -16.84 -30.48
CA TYR A 266 -18.74 -16.91 -30.89
C TYR A 266 -17.82 -16.28 -29.84
N ASP A 267 -16.64 -16.86 -29.68
CA ASP A 267 -15.51 -16.32 -28.94
C ASP A 267 -14.35 -16.03 -29.89
N TYR A 268 -13.80 -14.82 -29.80
CA TYR A 268 -12.61 -14.41 -30.53
C TYR A 268 -11.46 -14.24 -29.54
N LYS A 269 -10.50 -15.16 -29.59
CA LYS A 269 -9.36 -15.25 -28.67
C LYS A 269 -8.09 -15.58 -29.44
N ASP A 270 -6.99 -14.93 -29.08
CA ASP A 270 -5.67 -15.16 -29.69
C ASP A 270 -5.70 -15.09 -31.24
N GLY A 271 -6.52 -14.20 -31.80
CA GLY A 271 -6.70 -14.05 -33.25
C GLY A 271 -7.45 -15.21 -33.92
N ARG A 272 -8.20 -16.00 -33.15
CA ARG A 272 -8.98 -17.13 -33.66
C ARG A 272 -10.42 -17.01 -33.22
N LEU A 273 -11.32 -17.12 -34.18
CA LEU A 273 -12.75 -17.24 -33.94
C LEU A 273 -13.12 -18.71 -33.67
N ARG A 274 -13.94 -18.93 -32.65
CA ARG A 274 -14.55 -20.21 -32.32
C ARG A 274 -16.02 -19.95 -32.00
N GLY A 275 -16.88 -20.94 -32.22
CA GLY A 275 -18.32 -20.77 -32.03
C GLY A 275 -19.14 -21.49 -33.08
N SER A 276 -20.46 -21.34 -32.98
CA SER A 276 -21.41 -21.97 -33.89
C SER A 276 -22.82 -21.38 -33.75
N ILE A 277 -23.66 -21.69 -34.73
CA ILE A 277 -25.12 -21.49 -34.66
C ILE A 277 -25.70 -22.37 -33.55
N THR A 278 -26.50 -21.79 -32.66
CA THR A 278 -27.06 -22.46 -31.48
C THR A 278 -28.59 -22.54 -31.48
N LEU A 279 -29.29 -21.52 -31.96
CA LEU A 279 -30.76 -21.43 -32.03
C LEU A 279 -31.45 -21.81 -30.69
N ARG A 280 -30.99 -21.23 -29.58
CA ARG A 280 -31.46 -21.53 -28.20
C ARG A 280 -32.46 -20.50 -27.70
#